data_AF-A0A1Q3WUS3-F1
#
_entry.id   AF-A0A1Q3WUS3-F1
#
_cell.length_a   1.000
_cell.length_b   1.000
_cell.length_c   1.000
_cell.angle_alpha   90.00
_cell.angle_beta   90.00
_cell.angle_gamma   90.00
#
_symmetry.space_group_name_H-M   'P 1'
#
loop_
_entity.id
_entity.type
_entity.pdbx_description
1 polymer ?
#
loop_
_entity_poly.entity_id
_entity_poly.type
_entity_poly.pdbx_seq_one_letter_code
_entity_poly.pdbx_strand_id
1 'polypeptide(L)' 'MQTITVEINDAVALKTLQSLAQKHFIRIVEQTDIDSPALPGTPLSVAQFKAWIENAEHSPTISLKEARSRWQSKKKQLTK' A
#
# COMPACT_ATOMS: atom_id res chain seq x y z
N MET A 1 16.24 -11.66 4.02
CA MET A 1 15.15 -11.71 5.01
C MET A 1 14.65 -13.13 5.07
N GLN A 2 14.45 -13.68 6.26
CA GLN A 2 13.93 -15.02 6.45
C GLN A 2 12.51 -14.89 7.01
N THR A 3 11.52 -15.37 6.25
CA THR A 3 10.11 -15.33 6.63
C THR A 3 9.71 -16.74 7.07
N ILE A 4 9.06 -16.85 8.23
CA ILE A 4 8.59 -18.13 8.77
C ILE A 4 7.08 -18.07 8.83
N THR A 5 6.42 -19.06 8.24
CA THR A 5 4.97 -19.23 8.33
C THR A 5 4.65 -20.04 9.58
N VAL A 6 3.78 -19.51 10.44
CA VAL A 6 3.35 -20.15 11.67
C VAL A 6 1.83 -20.16 11.70
N GLU A 7 1.24 -21.35 11.80
CA GLU A 7 -0.20 -21.51 12.01
C GLU A 7 -0.52 -21.33 13.49
N ILE A 8 -1.55 -20.54 13.80
CA ILE A 8 -1.93 -20.19 15.17
C ILE A 8 -3.41 -20.52 15.36
N ASN A 9 -3.68 -21.52 16.20
CA ASN A 9 -5.04 -21.98 16.48
C ASN A 9 -5.61 -21.40 17.80
N ASP A 10 -4.83 -20.60 18.52
CA ASP A 10 -5.21 -20.01 19.80
C ASP A 10 -5.32 -18.47 19.74
N ALA A 11 -6.41 -17.94 20.30
CA ALA A 11 -6.71 -16.51 20.25
C ALA A 11 -5.79 -15.66 21.15
N VAL A 12 -5.26 -16.23 22.24
CA VAL A 12 -4.34 -15.53 23.15
C VAL A 12 -2.96 -15.42 22.49
N ALA A 13 -2.51 -16.49 21.83
CA ALA A 13 -1.29 -16.49 21.03
C ALA A 13 -1.34 -15.43 19.91
N LEU A 14 -2.49 -15.31 19.20
CA LEU A 14 -2.66 -14.30 18.15
C LEU A 14 -2.53 -12.87 18.69
N LYS A 15 -3.19 -12.55 19.82
CA LYS A 15 -3.07 -11.23 20.46
C LYS A 15 -1.64 -10.91 20.88
N THR A 16 -0.92 -11.90 21.37
CA THR A 16 0.49 -11.76 21.77
C THR A 16 1.35 -11.38 20.57
N LEU A 17 1.18 -12.06 19.43
CA LEU A 17 1.90 -11.75 18.20
C LEU A 17 1.55 -10.37 17.63
N GLN A 18 0.28 -9.98 17.68
CA GLN A 18 -0.14 -8.62 17.30
C GLN A 18 0.55 -7.56 18.19
N SER A 19 0.67 -7.80 19.49
CA SER A 19 1.38 -6.87 20.40
C SER A 19 2.87 -6.76 20.10
N LEU A 20 3.51 -7.85 19.66
CA LEU A 20 4.91 -7.85 19.23
C LEU A 20 5.09 -7.11 17.89
N ALA A 21 4.12 -7.25 16.99
CA ALA A 21 4.10 -6.52 15.73
C ALA A 21 3.93 -5.00 15.94
N GLN A 22 3.06 -4.59 16.87
CA GLN A 22 2.91 -3.18 17.26
C GLN A 22 4.19 -2.57 17.83
N LYS A 23 5.01 -3.38 18.52
CA LYS A 23 6.33 -2.97 19.04
C LYS A 23 7.46 -3.09 18.00
N HIS A 24 7.13 -3.43 16.75
CA HIS A 24 8.09 -3.61 15.65
C HIS A 24 9.14 -4.70 15.85
N PHE A 25 8.93 -5.64 16.78
CA PHE A 25 9.83 -6.79 16.96
C PHE A 25 9.65 -7.84 15.86
N ILE A 26 8.44 -7.94 15.32
CA ILE A 26 8.10 -8.82 14.21
C ILE A 26 7.23 -8.06 13.20
N ARG A 27 7.11 -8.59 11.99
CA ARG A 27 6.15 -8.15 10.99
C ARG A 27 5.24 -9.31 10.65
N ILE A 28 3.94 -9.16 10.88
CA ILE A 28 2.93 -10.10 10.39
C ILE A 28 2.69 -9.74 8.92
N VAL A 29 3.02 -10.66 8.02
CA VAL A 29 2.84 -10.47 6.58
C VAL A 29 1.54 -11.16 6.20
N GLU A 30 0.57 -10.41 5.71
CA GLU A 30 -0.64 -11.00 5.12
C GLU A 30 -0.25 -11.76 3.85
N GLN A 31 -0.80 -12.96 3.69
CA GLN A 31 -0.69 -13.69 2.44
C GLN A 31 -1.53 -12.94 1.40
N THR A 32 -0.85 -12.16 0.55
CA THR A 32 -1.46 -11.64 -0.67
C THR A 32 -1.42 -12.72 -1.72
N ASP A 33 -2.57 -13.30 -2.06
CA ASP A 33 -2.78 -14.26 -3.18
C ASP A 33 -2.58 -13.62 -4.57
N ILE A 34 -1.70 -12.63 -4.68
CA ILE A 34 -1.50 -11.86 -5.90
C ILE A 34 -0.02 -11.89 -6.24
N ASP A 35 0.48 -13.10 -6.50
CA ASP A 35 1.63 -13.33 -7.39
C ASP A 35 1.18 -13.13 -8.85
N SER A 36 0.53 -12.00 -9.15
CA SER A 36 0.23 -11.62 -10.53
C SER A 36 1.42 -10.83 -11.08
N PRO A 37 2.24 -11.41 -11.98
CA PRO A 37 3.34 -10.68 -12.61
C PRO A 37 2.85 -9.50 -13.48
N ALA A 38 1.54 -9.38 -13.69
CA ALA A 38 0.94 -8.34 -14.53
C ALA A 38 0.70 -7.01 -13.80
N LEU A 39 0.67 -6.98 -12.45
CA LEU A 39 0.36 -5.78 -11.69
C LEU A 39 1.38 -5.55 -10.58
N PRO A 40 2.48 -4.81 -10.84
CA PRO A 40 3.39 -4.42 -9.78
C PRO A 40 2.67 -3.48 -8.80
N GLY A 41 2.60 -3.85 -7.53
CA GLY A 41 2.07 -2.99 -6.47
C GLY A 41 1.42 -3.74 -5.32
N THR A 42 1.23 -3.06 -4.19
CA THR A 42 0.40 -3.55 -3.10
C THR A 42 -1.07 -3.35 -3.43
N PRO A 43 -1.93 -4.36 -3.24
CA PRO A 43 -3.37 -4.18 -3.38
C PRO A 43 -3.85 -3.02 -2.50
N LEU A 44 -4.71 -2.15 -3.04
CA LEU A 44 -5.38 -1.14 -2.21
C LEU A 44 -6.41 -1.83 -1.33
N SER A 45 -6.44 -1.48 -0.05
CA SER A 45 -7.59 -1.79 0.80
C SER A 45 -8.83 -1.02 0.35
N VAL A 46 -10.01 -1.52 0.70
CA VAL A 46 -11.29 -0.84 0.40
C VAL A 46 -11.34 0.59 0.95
N ALA A 47 -10.75 0.81 2.13
CA ALA A 47 -10.68 2.14 2.74
C ALA A 47 -9.79 3.09 1.93
N GLN A 48 -8.62 2.63 1.48
CA GLN A 48 -7.73 3.41 0.61
C GLN A 48 -8.37 3.71 -0.73
N PHE A 49 -9.11 2.75 -1.30
CA PHE A 49 -9.84 2.94 -2.55
C PHE A 49 -10.92 4.03 -2.42
N LYS A 50 -11.71 4.00 -1.33
CA LYS A 50 -12.70 5.05 -1.05
C LYS A 50 -12.06 6.43 -0.90
N ALA A 51 -10.96 6.52 -0.15
CA ALA A 51 -10.23 7.78 0.03
C ALA A 51 -9.66 8.30 -1.30
N TRP A 52 -9.24 7.41 -2.20
CA TRP A 52 -8.79 7.78 -3.54
C TRP A 52 -9.92 8.37 -4.39
N ILE A 53 -11.12 7.77 -4.36
CA ILE A 53 -12.31 8.30 -5.05
C ILE A 53 -12.64 9.69 -4.53
N GLU A 54 -12.75 9.84 -3.21
CA GLU A 54 -13.09 11.12 -2.58
C GLU A 54 -12.09 12.20 -2.98
N ASN A 55 -10.79 11.91 -2.92
CA ASN A 55 -9.76 12.85 -3.36
C ASN A 55 -9.85 13.19 -4.85
N ALA A 56 -10.20 12.22 -5.71
CA ALA A 56 -10.36 12.45 -7.14
C ALA A 56 -11.56 13.36 -7.43
N GLU A 57 -12.69 13.17 -6.75
CA GLU A 57 -13.90 13.99 -6.89
C GLU A 57 -13.69 15.43 -6.45
N HIS A 58 -12.91 15.65 -5.40
CA HIS A 58 -12.59 17.00 -4.90
C HIS A 58 -11.41 17.64 -5.63
N SER A 59 -10.68 16.89 -6.45
CA SER A 59 -9.53 17.42 -7.16
C SER A 59 -9.98 18.35 -8.31
N PRO A 60 -9.36 19.53 -8.46
CA PRO A 60 -9.71 20.44 -9.54
C PRO A 60 -9.37 19.81 -10.88
N THR A 61 -10.32 19.86 -11.82
CA THR A 61 -10.09 19.42 -13.19
C THR A 61 -9.13 20.39 -13.87
N ILE A 62 -7.93 19.91 -14.20
CA ILE A 62 -6.92 20.71 -14.91
C ILE A 62 -6.94 20.41 -16.40
N SER A 63 -6.51 21.38 -17.21
CA SER A 63 -6.37 21.15 -18.64
C SER A 63 -5.26 20.13 -18.92
N LEU A 64 -5.38 19.39 -20.04
CA LEU A 64 -4.33 18.45 -20.49
C LEU A 64 -2.96 19.15 -20.66
N LYS A 65 -2.97 20.44 -21.04
CA LYS A 65 -1.76 21.25 -21.18
C LYS A 65 -1.07 21.49 -19.84
N GLU A 66 -1.83 21.83 -18.80
CA GLU A 66 -1.30 21.97 -17.43
C GLU A 66 -0.84 20.64 -16.85
N ALA A 67 -1.61 19.56 -17.06
CA ALA A 67 -1.23 18.22 -16.62
C ALA A 67 0.13 17.81 -17.19
N ARG A 68 0.33 18.02 -18.50
CA ARG A 68 1.59 17.71 -19.20
C ARG A 68 2.76 18.54 -18.65
N SER A 69 2.54 19.83 -18.41
CA SER A 69 3.56 20.72 -17.84
C SER A 69 3.99 20.28 -16.43
N ARG A 70 3.01 20.01 -15.54
CA ARG A 70 3.27 19.51 -14.18
C ARG A 70 4.02 18.18 -14.19
N TRP A 71 3.62 17.25 -15.06
CA TRP A 71 4.30 15.96 -15.21
C TRP A 71 5.76 16.12 -15.65
N GLN A 72 6.04 16.95 -16.66
CA GLN A 72 7.40 17.20 -17.12
C GLN A 72 8.29 17.81 -16.02
N SER A 73 7.74 18.74 -15.22
CA SER A 73 8.46 19.34 -14.09
C SER A 73 8.77 18.32 -13.00
N LYS A 74 7.81 17.47 -12.62
CA LYS A 74 8.05 16.38 -11.64
C LYS A 74 9.03 15.33 -12.18
N LYS A 75 8.93 14.96 -13.46
CA LYS A 75 9.86 14.00 -14.09
C LYS A 75 11.31 14.47 -14.01
N LYS A 76 11.56 15.77 -14.22
CA LYS A 76 12.91 16.35 -14.09
C LYS A 76 13.48 16.28 -12.66
N GLN A 77 12.62 16.27 -11.64
CA GLN A 77 13.03 16.14 -10.25
C GLN A 77 13.43 14.70 -9.88
N LEU A 78 12.87 13.71 -10.58
CA LEU A 78 13.16 12.28 -10.36
C LEU A 78 14.42 11.80 -11.09
N THR A 79 14.88 12.55 -12.09
CA THR A 79 16.08 12.22 -12.89
C THR A 79 17.34 12.97 -12.43
N LYS A 80 17.28 13.64 -11.28
CA LYS A 80 18.44 14.22 -10.59
C LYS A 80 18.74 13.39 -9.36
#